data_AF-A0A9N9H708-F1
#
_entry.id   AF-A0A9N9H708-F1
#
_cell.length_a   1.000
_cell.length_b   1.000
_cell.length_c   1.000
_cell.angle_alpha   90.00
_cell.angle_beta   90.00
_cell.angle_gamma   90.00
#
_symmetry.space_group_name_H-M   'P 1'
#
loop_
_entity.id
_entity.type
_entity.pdbx_description
1 polymer ?
#
loop_
_entity_poly.entity_id
_entity_poly.type
_entity_poly.pdbx_seq_one_letter_code
_entity_poly.pdbx_strand_id
1 'polypeptide(L)'
;PATSQEIQNLQAQLAAQQEEFLKSEYAFELIVKPNRKSSFMWVANPSTATLADLTTAIFAKYPALEQLNVAFDFITEDDDDAYSPRNDAMLQGMLRQLVAADKQKITVSLKTPSKPFSDWEFKDMCRLFGISNQDSDPTLESFPNFECGLADINNETGQKALSKLLAELEECLLSLTLDQANEPSKSIYVFSYLLAAVNTFRGSFKIWPERFIEGINGRGPVDFAINARDGQIVGVTEVKREDFRKGITQNAVQLESTLASRKRKASELDTVFRCFGIVTDVEKWYFLDCTLNDEGKPAFKLSQPVVVDYTDVSMKEKAGK
;
A
#
# COMPACT_ATOMS: atom_id res chain seq x y z
N PRO A 1 -34.02 45.94 -41.63
CA PRO A 1 -34.90 45.73 -40.45
C PRO A 1 -34.95 44.23 -40.13
N ALA A 2 -34.42 43.81 -38.98
CA ALA A 2 -34.59 42.44 -38.53
C ALA A 2 -36.09 42.13 -38.48
N THR A 3 -36.48 41.01 -39.08
CA THR A 3 -37.89 40.59 -39.11
C THR A 3 -38.38 40.33 -37.69
N SER A 4 -39.67 40.55 -37.40
CA SER A 4 -40.25 40.31 -36.07
C SER A 4 -39.94 38.91 -35.52
N GLN A 5 -39.71 37.95 -36.42
CA GLN A 5 -39.31 36.58 -36.10
C GLN A 5 -37.86 36.47 -35.60
N GLU A 6 -36.91 37.22 -36.18
CA GLU A 6 -35.51 37.25 -35.73
C GLU A 6 -35.38 37.86 -34.33
N ILE A 7 -36.16 38.91 -34.04
CA ILE A 7 -36.18 39.52 -32.71
C ILE A 7 -36.72 38.54 -31.66
N GLN A 8 -37.79 37.81 -31.97
CA GLN A 8 -38.33 36.78 -31.07
C GLN A 8 -37.36 35.62 -30.85
N ASN A 9 -36.67 35.16 -31.90
CA ASN A 9 -35.67 34.11 -31.77
C ASN A 9 -34.47 34.55 -30.90
N LEU A 10 -33.99 35.80 -31.07
CA LEU A 10 -32.92 36.35 -30.25
C LEU A 10 -33.35 36.54 -28.78
N GLN A 11 -34.59 36.95 -28.53
CA GLN A 11 -35.14 37.05 -27.18
C GLN A 11 -35.25 35.69 -26.50
N ALA A 12 -35.69 34.65 -27.23
CA ALA A 12 -35.75 33.30 -26.72
C ALA A 12 -34.35 32.73 -26.40
N GLN A 13 -33.36 32.99 -27.26
CA GLN A 13 -31.97 32.61 -27.01
C GLN A 13 -31.37 33.32 -25.79
N LEU A 14 -31.63 34.63 -25.65
CA LEU A 14 -31.16 35.40 -24.50
C LEU A 14 -31.81 34.93 -23.19
N ALA A 15 -33.11 34.62 -23.21
CA ALA A 15 -33.82 34.09 -22.06
C ALA A 15 -33.30 32.70 -21.65
N ALA A 16 -33.05 31.81 -22.62
CA ALA A 16 -32.44 30.51 -22.36
C ALA A 16 -31.02 30.63 -21.78
N GLN A 17 -30.19 31.54 -22.31
CA GLN A 17 -28.86 31.81 -21.75
C GLN A 17 -28.92 32.44 -20.35
N GLN A 18 -29.91 33.30 -20.08
CA GLN A 18 -30.12 33.86 -18.75
C GLN A 18 -30.58 32.79 -17.76
N GLU A 19 -31.47 31.89 -18.15
CA GLU A 19 -31.92 30.76 -17.33
C GLU A 19 -30.77 29.78 -17.05
N GLU A 20 -29.93 29.51 -18.04
CA GLU A 20 -28.72 28.70 -17.91
C GLU A 20 -27.66 29.37 -17.01
N PHE A 21 -27.49 30.69 -17.13
CA PHE A 21 -26.60 31.47 -16.27
C PHE A 21 -27.11 31.58 -14.81
N LEU A 22 -28.44 31.58 -14.62
CA LEU A 22 -29.09 31.57 -13.31
C LEU A 22 -29.16 30.17 -12.69
N LYS A 23 -28.88 29.12 -13.47
CA LYS A 23 -28.82 27.75 -12.98
C LYS A 23 -27.66 27.64 -11.99
N SER A 24 -28.01 27.65 -10.71
CA SER A 24 -27.06 27.54 -9.60
C SER A 24 -26.62 26.10 -9.36
N GLU A 25 -27.39 25.11 -9.83
CA GLU A 25 -27.15 23.69 -9.56
C GLU A 25 -27.09 22.86 -10.84
N TYR A 26 -26.07 22.01 -10.92
CA TYR A 26 -25.84 21.11 -12.05
C TYR A 26 -25.84 19.67 -11.54
N ALA A 27 -26.41 18.78 -12.33
CA ALA A 27 -26.46 17.36 -12.02
C ALA A 27 -25.31 16.65 -12.73
N PHE A 28 -24.36 16.13 -11.96
CA PHE A 28 -23.22 15.39 -12.46
C PHE A 28 -23.46 13.89 -12.31
N GLU A 29 -23.31 13.12 -13.39
CA GLU A 29 -23.35 11.66 -13.32
C GLU A 29 -21.99 11.14 -12.87
N LEU A 30 -21.90 10.61 -11.64
CA LEU A 30 -20.66 10.12 -11.05
C LEU A 30 -20.53 8.60 -11.18
N ILE A 31 -19.43 8.15 -11.76
CA ILE A 31 -19.01 6.74 -11.79
C ILE A 31 -17.82 6.57 -10.84
N VAL A 32 -17.96 5.79 -9.76
CA VAL A 32 -16.91 5.64 -8.74
C VAL A 32 -16.09 4.37 -8.97
N LYS A 33 -14.78 4.50 -9.19
CA LYS A 33 -13.84 3.36 -9.27
C LYS A 33 -13.33 3.00 -7.86
N PRO A 34 -13.19 1.69 -7.54
CA PRO A 34 -13.28 0.53 -8.42
C PRO A 34 -14.70 -0.05 -8.63
N ASN A 35 -15.72 0.47 -7.95
CA ASN A 35 -17.06 -0.11 -7.93
C ASN A 35 -17.91 0.33 -9.13
N ARG A 36 -17.64 -0.24 -10.31
CA ARG A 36 -18.19 0.19 -11.62
C ARG A 36 -19.66 -0.18 -11.89
N LYS A 37 -20.42 -0.69 -10.91
CA LYS A 37 -21.72 -1.34 -11.19
C LYS A 37 -22.88 -0.36 -11.37
N SER A 38 -22.79 0.88 -10.87
CA SER A 38 -23.83 1.90 -11.05
C SER A 38 -23.26 3.31 -10.90
N SER A 39 -23.62 4.21 -11.81
CA SER A 39 -23.47 5.64 -11.60
C SER A 39 -24.53 6.17 -10.62
N PHE A 40 -24.32 7.37 -10.10
CA PHE A 40 -25.36 8.12 -9.39
C PHE A 40 -25.27 9.61 -9.71
N MET A 41 -26.40 10.30 -9.59
CA MET A 41 -26.46 11.75 -9.81
C MET A 41 -26.03 12.49 -8.55
N TRP A 42 -25.05 13.37 -8.69
CA TRP A 42 -24.64 14.32 -7.67
C TRP A 42 -25.02 15.73 -8.13
N VAL A 43 -25.92 16.38 -7.39
CA VAL A 43 -26.34 17.75 -7.68
C VAL A 43 -25.44 18.69 -6.89
N ALA A 44 -24.75 19.58 -7.60
CA ALA A 44 -23.79 20.49 -6.99
C ALA A 44 -23.82 21.87 -7.66
N ASN A 45 -23.54 22.90 -6.86
CA ASN A 45 -23.29 24.24 -7.36
C ASN A 45 -21.78 24.44 -7.62
N PRO A 46 -21.34 24.64 -8.87
CA PRO A 46 -19.91 24.81 -9.19
C PRO A 46 -19.23 25.98 -8.49
N SER A 47 -19.99 26.91 -7.90
CA SER A 47 -19.46 28.07 -7.17
C SER A 47 -19.31 27.83 -5.67
N THR A 48 -20.00 26.85 -5.10
CA THR A 48 -20.02 26.63 -3.64
C THR A 48 -19.76 25.18 -3.23
N ALA A 49 -19.69 24.24 -4.18
CA ALA A 49 -19.42 22.84 -3.89
C ALA A 49 -18.10 22.67 -3.12
N THR A 50 -18.10 21.76 -2.15
CA THR A 50 -16.92 21.41 -1.35
C THR A 50 -16.53 19.95 -1.54
N LEU A 51 -15.27 19.63 -1.25
CA LEU A 51 -14.81 18.25 -1.18
C LEU A 51 -15.52 17.46 -0.08
N ALA A 52 -15.93 18.12 1.01
CA ALA A 52 -16.68 17.49 2.10
C ALA A 52 -18.08 17.04 1.64
N ASP A 53 -18.78 17.87 0.86
CA ASP A 53 -20.11 17.53 0.32
C ASP A 53 -20.02 16.36 -0.67
N LEU A 54 -19.01 16.38 -1.55
CA LEU A 54 -18.75 15.30 -2.49
C LEU A 54 -18.42 13.98 -1.76
N THR A 55 -17.57 14.06 -0.74
CA THR A 55 -17.19 12.91 0.10
C THR A 55 -18.44 12.31 0.74
N THR A 56 -19.28 13.15 1.32
CA THR A 56 -20.55 12.75 1.94
C THR A 56 -21.48 12.06 0.93
N ALA A 57 -21.62 12.61 -0.27
CA ALA A 57 -22.46 12.03 -1.32
C ALA A 57 -21.96 10.64 -1.79
N ILE A 58 -20.64 10.51 -1.98
CA ILE A 58 -20.02 9.23 -2.38
C ILE A 58 -20.18 8.19 -1.26
N PHE A 59 -19.92 8.56 -0.01
CA PHE A 59 -19.96 7.63 1.13
C PHE A 59 -21.39 7.23 1.52
N ALA A 60 -22.37 8.11 1.37
CA ALA A 60 -23.78 7.74 1.51
C ALA A 60 -24.18 6.61 0.53
N LYS A 61 -23.60 6.61 -0.68
CA LYS A 61 -23.83 5.55 -1.68
C LYS A 61 -22.94 4.32 -1.45
N TYR A 62 -21.77 4.51 -0.86
CA TYR A 62 -20.77 3.48 -0.64
C TYR A 62 -20.20 3.52 0.81
N PRO A 63 -20.98 3.13 1.83
CA PRO A 63 -20.61 3.30 3.24
C PRO A 63 -19.33 2.53 3.64
N ALA A 64 -19.01 1.44 2.93
CA ALA A 64 -17.79 0.67 3.14
C ALA A 64 -16.48 1.46 2.86
N LEU A 65 -16.58 2.67 2.28
CA LEU A 65 -15.44 3.52 1.95
C LEU A 65 -15.18 4.64 2.96
N GLU A 66 -16.05 4.85 3.96
CA GLU A 66 -15.94 5.92 4.96
C GLU A 66 -14.66 5.89 5.81
N GLN A 67 -13.98 4.74 5.87
CA GLN A 67 -12.77 4.54 6.68
C GLN A 67 -11.48 5.01 5.99
N LEU A 68 -11.58 5.56 4.78
CA LEU A 68 -10.42 5.96 3.98
C LEU A 68 -10.25 7.48 4.04
N ASN A 69 -9.02 7.92 4.31
CA ASN A 69 -8.62 9.29 3.95
C ASN A 69 -8.47 9.29 2.43
N VAL A 70 -9.41 9.86 1.66
CA VAL A 70 -9.44 9.73 0.19
C VAL A 70 -9.14 11.05 -0.49
N ALA A 71 -8.22 11.04 -1.44
CA ALA A 71 -8.10 12.04 -2.49
C ALA A 71 -8.87 11.59 -3.73
N PHE A 72 -9.51 12.54 -4.40
CA PHE A 72 -10.33 12.29 -5.58
C PHE A 72 -9.55 12.67 -6.84
N ASP A 73 -9.40 11.71 -7.75
CA ASP A 73 -8.94 11.97 -9.11
C ASP A 73 -10.12 11.78 -10.07
N PHE A 74 -10.34 12.73 -10.97
CA PHE A 74 -11.48 12.75 -11.88
C PHE A 74 -10.99 12.56 -13.31
N ILE A 75 -11.71 11.74 -14.07
CA ILE A 75 -11.45 11.49 -15.49
C ILE A 75 -12.76 11.68 -16.23
N THR A 76 -12.75 12.49 -17.29
CA THR A 76 -13.90 12.65 -18.20
C THR A 76 -13.93 11.53 -19.23
N GLU A 77 -15.10 11.20 -19.81
CA GLU A 77 -15.20 10.08 -20.76
C GLU A 77 -14.47 10.35 -22.09
N ASP A 78 -14.34 11.62 -22.50
CA ASP A 78 -14.04 11.96 -23.89
C ASP A 78 -12.59 12.39 -24.18
N ASP A 79 -11.76 12.73 -23.18
CA ASP A 79 -10.46 13.38 -23.45
C ASP A 79 -9.25 12.92 -22.61
N ASP A 80 -9.34 11.88 -21.79
CA ASP A 80 -8.27 11.52 -20.82
C ASP A 80 -7.86 12.69 -19.89
N ASP A 81 -8.62 13.79 -19.87
CA ASP A 81 -8.40 14.94 -19.01
C ASP A 81 -8.52 14.49 -17.55
N ALA A 82 -7.35 14.39 -16.91
CA ALA A 82 -7.21 13.98 -15.53
C ALA A 82 -7.18 15.22 -14.63
N TYR A 83 -8.22 15.37 -13.81
CA TYR A 83 -8.28 16.39 -12.78
C TYR A 83 -7.97 15.80 -11.41
N SER A 84 -7.36 16.61 -10.56
CA SER A 84 -6.91 16.21 -9.23
C SER A 84 -7.15 17.35 -8.22
N PRO A 85 -8.40 17.78 -8.00
CA PRO A 85 -8.67 18.87 -7.07
C PRO A 85 -8.29 18.42 -5.65
N ARG A 86 -7.48 19.24 -4.97
CA ARG A 86 -6.99 18.99 -3.60
C ARG A 86 -7.57 19.95 -2.58
N ASN A 87 -8.38 20.91 -3.01
CA ASN A 87 -9.12 21.83 -2.18
C ASN A 87 -10.41 22.27 -2.89
N ASP A 88 -11.30 22.94 -2.17
CA ASP A 88 -12.61 23.37 -2.69
C ASP A 88 -12.49 24.33 -3.88
N ALA A 89 -11.50 25.23 -3.88
CA ALA A 89 -11.30 26.17 -4.98
C ALA A 89 -10.93 25.45 -6.29
N MET A 90 -10.08 24.42 -6.22
CA MET A 90 -9.74 23.59 -7.37
C MET A 90 -10.94 22.77 -7.84
N LEU A 91 -11.73 22.21 -6.92
CA LEU A 91 -12.95 21.47 -7.25
C LEU A 91 -13.94 22.37 -8.00
N GLN A 92 -14.21 23.55 -7.45
CA GLN A 92 -15.10 24.54 -8.05
C GLN A 92 -14.59 24.99 -9.44
N GLY A 93 -13.28 25.21 -9.58
CA GLY A 93 -12.65 25.50 -10.87
C GLY A 93 -12.88 24.41 -11.92
N MET A 94 -12.67 23.16 -11.53
CA MET A 94 -12.94 21.98 -12.36
C MET A 94 -14.42 21.89 -12.76
N LEU A 95 -15.35 21.99 -11.80
CA LEU A 95 -16.79 21.90 -12.09
C LEU A 95 -17.26 22.99 -13.07
N ARG A 96 -16.72 24.22 -12.95
CA ARG A 96 -17.00 25.29 -13.92
C ARG A 96 -16.48 24.96 -15.32
N GLN A 97 -15.29 24.37 -15.44
CA GLN A 97 -14.75 23.94 -16.73
C GLN A 97 -15.62 22.83 -17.36
N LEU A 98 -16.05 21.87 -16.55
CA LEU A 98 -16.91 20.78 -17.00
C LEU A 98 -18.28 21.26 -17.46
N VAL A 99 -18.89 22.20 -16.73
CA VAL A 99 -20.15 22.85 -17.16
C VAL A 99 -19.97 23.60 -18.47
N ALA A 100 -18.90 24.40 -18.59
CA ALA A 100 -18.63 25.16 -19.82
C ALA A 100 -18.35 24.26 -21.03
N ALA A 101 -17.88 23.05 -20.81
CA ALA A 101 -17.61 22.04 -21.84
C ALA A 101 -18.78 21.06 -22.05
N ASP A 102 -19.92 21.23 -21.37
CA ASP A 102 -21.06 20.31 -21.35
C ASP A 102 -20.70 18.86 -20.97
N LYS A 103 -19.67 18.69 -20.11
CA LYS A 103 -19.16 17.39 -19.64
C LYS A 103 -19.68 17.09 -18.23
N GLN A 104 -20.89 16.54 -18.12
CA GLN A 104 -21.52 16.28 -16.82
C GLN A 104 -21.32 14.85 -16.30
N LYS A 105 -20.78 13.94 -17.13
CA LYS A 105 -20.48 12.56 -16.76
C LYS A 105 -19.02 12.41 -16.39
N ILE A 106 -18.77 12.03 -15.14
CA ILE A 106 -17.43 12.06 -14.54
C ILE A 106 -17.11 10.72 -13.88
N THR A 107 -15.95 10.16 -14.21
CA THR A 107 -15.40 9.03 -13.47
C THR A 107 -14.56 9.53 -12.31
N VAL A 108 -14.96 9.21 -11.07
CA VAL A 108 -14.21 9.51 -9.86
C VAL A 108 -13.40 8.27 -9.45
N SER A 109 -12.08 8.41 -9.47
CA SER A 109 -11.15 7.42 -8.91
C SER A 109 -10.80 7.84 -7.49
N LEU A 110 -11.13 6.97 -6.54
CA LEU A 110 -10.74 7.13 -5.15
C LEU A 110 -9.27 6.73 -5.02
N LYS A 111 -8.40 7.72 -4.82
CA LYS A 111 -7.02 7.48 -4.43
C LYS A 111 -6.89 7.80 -2.97
N THR A 112 -6.69 6.80 -2.14
CA THR A 112 -6.16 7.08 -0.80
C THR A 112 -4.80 7.75 -1.00
N PRO A 113 -4.49 8.90 -0.36
CA PRO A 113 -3.18 9.53 -0.45
C PRO A 113 -2.14 8.56 0.13
N SER A 114 -1.66 7.65 -0.70
CA SER A 114 -0.60 6.72 -0.36
C SER A 114 0.66 7.56 -0.21
N LYS A 115 1.15 7.65 1.03
CA LYS A 115 2.45 8.29 1.33
C LYS A 115 3.60 7.29 1.15
N PRO A 116 4.85 7.75 0.98
CA PRO A 116 6.01 6.87 1.07
C PRO A 116 5.96 5.99 2.32
N PHE A 117 6.39 4.72 2.22
CA PHE A 117 6.46 3.84 3.39
C PHE A 117 7.29 4.47 4.52
N SER A 118 8.38 5.16 4.15
CA SER A 118 9.25 5.92 5.06
C SER A 118 8.55 6.99 5.88
N ASP A 119 7.39 7.48 5.45
CA ASP A 119 6.69 8.61 6.09
C ASP A 119 5.67 8.12 7.13
N TRP A 120 5.59 6.81 7.37
CA TRP A 120 4.79 6.25 8.45
C TRP A 120 5.49 6.37 9.80
N GLU A 121 4.75 6.87 10.78
CA GLU A 121 5.15 6.88 12.17
C GLU A 121 4.57 5.67 12.89
N PHE A 122 5.35 5.08 13.81
CA PHE A 122 4.99 3.82 14.47
C PHE A 122 3.64 3.89 15.17
N LYS A 123 3.37 4.99 15.91
CA LYS A 123 2.10 5.20 16.61
C LYS A 123 0.90 5.22 15.65
N ASP A 124 1.06 5.80 14.46
CA ASP A 124 -0.03 5.95 13.50
C ASP A 124 -0.29 4.62 12.78
N MET A 125 0.76 3.85 12.50
CA MET A 125 0.66 2.48 12.01
C MET A 125 -0.02 1.57 13.04
N CYS A 126 0.36 1.63 14.31
CA CYS A 126 -0.27 0.81 15.36
C CYS A 126 -1.75 1.13 15.54
N ARG A 127 -2.13 2.41 15.45
CA ARG A 127 -3.53 2.83 15.46
C ARG A 127 -4.29 2.33 14.24
N LEU A 128 -3.71 2.46 13.05
CA LEU A 128 -4.31 2.02 11.78
C LEU A 128 -4.66 0.53 11.83
N PHE A 129 -3.77 -0.30 12.38
CA PHE A 129 -3.94 -1.75 12.41
C PHE A 129 -4.49 -2.30 13.73
N GLY A 130 -4.98 -1.43 14.63
CA GLY A 130 -5.60 -1.85 15.89
C GLY A 130 -4.65 -2.56 16.86
N ILE A 131 -3.34 -2.32 16.75
CA ILE A 131 -2.31 -2.85 17.68
C ILE A 131 -2.37 -2.09 19.01
N SER A 132 -2.77 -0.82 18.98
CA SER A 132 -2.86 0.03 20.16
C SER A 132 -4.04 0.99 20.11
N ASN A 133 -4.52 1.40 21.29
CA ASN A 133 -5.61 2.35 21.41
C ASN A 133 -5.11 3.80 21.18
N GLN A 134 -6.03 4.76 21.01
CA GLN A 134 -5.67 6.16 20.67
C GLN A 134 -4.75 6.85 21.68
N ASP A 135 -4.91 6.53 22.97
CA ASP A 135 -4.24 7.21 24.09
C ASP A 135 -2.92 6.56 24.56
N SER A 136 -2.54 5.40 24.01
CA SER A 136 -1.30 4.70 24.38
C SER A 136 -0.13 5.08 23.47
N ASP A 137 1.08 5.18 24.01
CA ASP A 137 2.32 5.15 23.22
C ASP A 137 2.75 3.68 23.03
N PRO A 138 2.55 3.09 21.84
CA PRO A 138 2.79 1.67 21.64
C PRO A 138 4.28 1.35 21.59
N THR A 139 4.63 0.18 22.09
CA THR A 139 5.97 -0.41 21.99
C THR A 139 5.93 -1.65 21.09
N LEU A 140 7.09 -2.27 20.83
CA LEU A 140 7.12 -3.54 20.10
C LEU A 140 6.35 -4.65 20.84
N GLU A 141 6.29 -4.59 22.17
CA GLU A 141 5.54 -5.54 23.01
C GLU A 141 4.03 -5.38 22.90
N SER A 142 3.53 -4.31 22.27
CA SER A 142 2.11 -4.14 22.00
C SER A 142 1.60 -5.11 20.92
N PHE A 143 2.49 -5.68 20.11
CA PHE A 143 2.11 -6.67 19.11
C PHE A 143 1.79 -8.02 19.78
N PRO A 144 0.75 -8.74 19.31
CA PRO A 144 0.59 -10.14 19.67
C PRO A 144 1.83 -10.95 19.26
N ASN A 145 2.23 -11.90 20.11
CA ASN A 145 3.41 -12.72 19.85
C ASN A 145 3.23 -13.61 18.61
N PHE A 146 4.24 -13.61 17.75
CA PHE A 146 4.39 -14.57 16.66
C PHE A 146 5.46 -15.59 17.03
N GLU A 147 5.07 -16.85 17.11
CA GLU A 147 6.02 -17.95 17.27
C GLU A 147 6.45 -18.46 15.90
N CYS A 148 7.71 -18.19 15.53
CA CYS A 148 8.30 -18.72 14.32
C CYS A 148 8.53 -20.22 14.47
N GLY A 149 7.97 -21.02 13.58
CA GLY A 149 8.27 -22.46 13.51
C GLY A 149 9.71 -22.71 13.05
N LEU A 150 10.26 -23.85 13.46
CA LEU A 150 11.56 -24.34 12.99
C LEU A 150 11.35 -25.28 11.80
N ALA A 151 12.03 -25.02 10.69
CA ALA A 151 12.05 -25.92 9.55
C ALA A 151 13.18 -26.93 9.69
N ASP A 152 12.89 -28.21 9.44
CA ASP A 152 13.93 -29.25 9.39
C ASP A 152 14.76 -29.13 8.10
N ILE A 153 16.02 -28.72 8.26
CA ILE A 153 16.98 -28.55 7.17
C ILE A 153 18.00 -29.71 7.10
N ASN A 154 17.78 -30.81 7.81
CA ASN A 154 18.69 -31.98 7.80
C ASN A 154 18.63 -32.79 6.51
N ASN A 155 17.69 -32.49 5.61
CA ASN A 155 17.68 -33.07 4.28
C ASN A 155 18.85 -32.55 3.41
N GLU A 156 19.20 -33.28 2.35
CA GLU A 156 20.33 -32.95 1.47
C GLU A 156 20.26 -31.52 0.90
N THR A 157 19.06 -31.05 0.56
CA THR A 157 18.88 -29.71 -0.02
C THR A 157 19.11 -28.62 1.03
N GLY A 158 18.61 -28.82 2.25
CA GLY A 158 18.81 -27.92 3.38
C GLY A 158 20.27 -27.84 3.80
N GLN A 159 20.93 -28.98 4.00
CA GLN A 159 22.35 -29.04 4.35
C GLN A 159 23.22 -28.37 3.29
N LYS A 160 22.96 -28.62 2.00
CA LYS A 160 23.68 -27.97 0.91
C LYS A 160 23.48 -26.46 0.88
N ALA A 161 22.27 -25.98 1.15
CA ALA A 161 21.99 -24.54 1.21
C ALA A 161 22.71 -23.88 2.39
N LEU A 162 22.71 -24.54 3.55
CA LEU A 162 23.39 -24.05 4.75
C LEU A 162 24.91 -24.00 4.59
N SER A 163 25.54 -25.06 4.06
CA SER A 163 26.98 -25.04 3.83
C SER A 163 27.42 -23.91 2.90
N LYS A 164 26.62 -23.61 1.87
CA LYS A 164 26.88 -22.48 0.97
C LYS A 164 26.73 -21.14 1.67
N LEU A 165 25.68 -20.98 2.48
CA LEU A 165 25.47 -19.78 3.28
C LEU A 165 26.68 -19.51 4.17
N LEU A 166 27.13 -20.50 4.94
CA LEU A 166 28.28 -20.34 5.84
C LEU A 166 29.55 -19.93 5.08
N ALA A 167 29.83 -20.57 3.94
CA ALA A 167 30.99 -20.22 3.12
C ALA A 167 30.90 -18.78 2.58
N GLU A 168 29.72 -18.34 2.11
CA GLU A 168 29.52 -16.95 1.67
C GLU A 168 29.69 -15.95 2.82
N LEU A 169 29.13 -16.24 4.00
CA LEU A 169 29.26 -15.38 5.18
C LEU A 169 30.71 -15.26 5.66
N GLU A 170 31.45 -16.38 5.71
CA GLU A 170 32.88 -16.39 6.06
C GLU A 170 33.68 -15.48 5.12
N GLU A 171 33.49 -15.59 3.80
CA GLU A 171 34.18 -14.75 2.81
C GLU A 171 33.80 -13.27 2.90
N CYS A 172 32.51 -12.96 3.12
CA CYS A 172 32.06 -11.58 3.29
C CYS A 172 32.68 -10.93 4.53
N LEU A 173 32.74 -11.65 5.66
CA LEU A 173 33.31 -11.15 6.92
C LEU A 173 34.81 -10.86 6.83
N LEU A 174 35.56 -11.58 5.98
CA LEU A 174 36.96 -11.26 5.70
C LEU A 174 37.14 -9.91 5.00
N SER A 175 36.14 -9.49 4.22
CA SER A 175 36.20 -8.29 3.39
C SER A 175 35.63 -7.05 4.08
N LEU A 176 34.58 -7.20 4.90
CA LEU A 176 33.91 -6.09 5.57
C LEU A 176 33.25 -6.56 6.88
N THR A 177 33.73 -6.08 8.03
CA THR A 177 33.14 -6.45 9.32
C THR A 177 31.76 -5.81 9.52
N LEU A 178 30.90 -6.46 10.32
CA LEU A 178 29.51 -6.02 10.51
C LEU A 178 29.38 -4.67 11.22
N ASP A 179 30.32 -4.32 12.11
CA ASP A 179 30.38 -3.04 12.81
C ASP A 179 30.66 -1.86 11.85
N GLN A 180 31.35 -2.14 10.74
CA GLN A 180 31.66 -1.17 9.69
C GLN A 180 30.58 -1.10 8.60
N ALA A 181 29.71 -2.11 8.53
CA ALA A 181 28.73 -2.25 7.46
C ALA A 181 27.57 -1.23 7.60
N ASN A 182 27.36 -0.44 6.54
CA ASN A 182 26.16 0.37 6.37
C ASN A 182 24.99 -0.49 5.87
N GLU A 183 23.79 0.09 5.73
CA GLU A 183 22.59 -0.66 5.29
C GLU A 183 22.79 -1.38 3.94
N PRO A 184 23.32 -0.73 2.87
CA PRO A 184 23.61 -1.44 1.62
C PRO A 184 24.57 -2.64 1.78
N SER A 185 25.56 -2.50 2.65
CA SER A 185 26.51 -3.59 2.92
C SER A 185 25.85 -4.73 3.69
N LYS A 186 25.03 -4.41 4.71
CA LYS A 186 24.23 -5.39 5.46
C LYS A 186 23.25 -6.13 4.54
N SER A 187 22.70 -5.47 3.52
CA SER A 187 21.84 -6.10 2.51
C SER A 187 22.51 -7.24 1.75
N ILE A 188 23.84 -7.24 1.58
CA ILE A 188 24.58 -8.36 0.95
C ILE A 188 24.45 -9.63 1.81
N TYR A 189 24.72 -9.49 3.11
CA TYR A 189 24.58 -10.60 4.06
C TYR A 189 23.14 -11.10 4.15
N VAL A 190 22.18 -10.17 4.27
CA VAL A 190 20.75 -10.50 4.30
C VAL A 190 20.34 -11.26 3.04
N PHE A 191 20.80 -10.83 1.86
CA PHE A 191 20.52 -11.52 0.61
C PHE A 191 21.05 -12.96 0.61
N SER A 192 22.25 -13.23 1.15
CA SER A 192 22.77 -14.59 1.31
C SER A 192 21.86 -15.48 2.17
N TYR A 193 21.34 -14.97 3.29
CA TYR A 193 20.35 -15.70 4.10
C TYR A 193 19.08 -16.00 3.31
N LEU A 194 18.52 -14.99 2.65
CA LEU A 194 17.30 -15.15 1.86
C LEU A 194 17.50 -16.16 0.72
N LEU A 195 18.65 -16.09 0.04
CA LEU A 195 19.02 -17.00 -1.04
C LEU A 195 19.11 -18.45 -0.55
N ALA A 196 19.79 -18.68 0.57
CA ALA A 196 19.89 -19.99 1.19
C ALA A 196 18.51 -20.55 1.58
N ALA A 197 17.68 -19.74 2.24
CA ALA A 197 16.33 -20.11 2.64
C ALA A 197 15.45 -20.47 1.42
N VAL A 198 15.42 -19.62 0.39
CA VAL A 198 14.64 -19.85 -0.84
C VAL A 198 15.12 -21.10 -1.60
N ASN A 199 16.42 -21.37 -1.60
CA ASN A 199 16.99 -22.54 -2.26
C ASN A 199 16.54 -23.87 -1.65
N THR A 200 16.15 -23.89 -0.36
CA THR A 200 15.56 -25.09 0.26
C THR A 200 14.25 -25.52 -0.41
N PHE A 201 13.55 -24.60 -1.08
CA PHE A 201 12.26 -24.83 -1.74
C PHE A 201 12.36 -25.04 -3.27
N ARG A 202 13.56 -25.33 -3.79
CA ARG A 202 13.81 -25.76 -5.19
C ARG A 202 13.12 -24.90 -6.27
N GLY A 203 13.32 -23.59 -6.23
CA GLY A 203 12.79 -22.65 -7.23
C GLY A 203 11.29 -22.34 -7.10
N SER A 204 10.67 -22.73 -5.99
CA SER A 204 9.27 -22.35 -5.68
C SER A 204 9.10 -20.86 -5.39
N PHE A 205 10.20 -20.21 -5.00
CA PHE A 205 10.23 -18.79 -4.70
C PHE A 205 11.36 -18.09 -5.46
N LYS A 206 11.19 -16.78 -5.68
CA LYS A 206 12.16 -15.89 -6.31
C LYS A 206 12.34 -14.64 -5.43
N ILE A 207 13.56 -14.16 -5.31
CA ILE A 207 13.89 -12.93 -4.58
C ILE A 207 14.01 -11.79 -5.59
N TRP A 208 13.39 -10.65 -5.30
CA TRP A 208 13.41 -9.44 -6.11
C TRP A 208 13.88 -8.25 -5.26
N PRO A 209 15.11 -7.77 -5.48
CA PRO A 209 15.59 -6.53 -4.85
C PRO A 209 14.81 -5.31 -5.33
N GLU A 210 14.69 -4.29 -4.47
CA GLU A 210 14.14 -2.96 -4.78
C GLU A 210 12.77 -2.98 -5.49
N ARG A 211 11.95 -4.00 -5.19
CA ARG A 211 10.66 -4.15 -5.85
C ARG A 211 9.71 -3.05 -5.42
N PHE A 212 9.15 -2.32 -6.38
CA PHE A 212 8.13 -1.31 -6.08
C PHE A 212 6.80 -1.97 -5.66
N ILE A 213 6.28 -1.57 -4.50
CA ILE A 213 4.98 -1.96 -3.97
C ILE A 213 4.14 -0.69 -3.77
N GLU A 214 2.87 -0.78 -4.12
CA GLU A 214 1.89 0.28 -3.88
C GLU A 214 0.61 -0.35 -3.33
N GLY A 215 0.12 0.26 -2.25
CA GLY A 215 -1.16 -0.06 -1.63
C GLY A 215 -1.88 1.20 -1.22
N ILE A 216 -2.94 1.00 -0.45
CA ILE A 216 -3.86 2.08 -0.08
C ILE A 216 -3.21 3.04 0.94
N ASN A 217 -2.39 2.49 1.83
CA ASN A 217 -1.74 3.23 2.90
C ASN A 217 -0.30 3.63 2.59
N GLY A 218 0.35 3.01 1.61
CA GLY A 218 1.74 3.36 1.31
C GLY A 218 2.26 2.85 -0.03
N ARG A 219 3.37 3.48 -0.45
CA ARG A 219 4.08 3.12 -1.68
C ARG A 219 5.58 3.29 -1.54
N GLY A 220 6.33 2.57 -2.36
CA GLY A 220 7.77 2.68 -2.44
C GLY A 220 8.44 1.36 -2.83
N PRO A 221 9.76 1.39 -3.07
CA PRO A 221 10.54 0.17 -3.14
C PRO A 221 10.61 -0.51 -1.77
N VAL A 222 10.80 -1.83 -1.79
CA VAL A 222 11.19 -2.63 -0.62
C VAL A 222 12.59 -3.18 -0.86
N ASP A 223 13.39 -3.40 0.19
CA ASP A 223 14.75 -3.91 0.00
C ASP A 223 14.75 -5.27 -0.72
N PHE A 224 13.93 -6.21 -0.24
CA PHE A 224 13.70 -7.48 -0.93
C PHE A 224 12.25 -7.94 -0.85
N ALA A 225 11.70 -8.35 -1.99
CA ALA A 225 10.44 -9.08 -2.07
C ALA A 225 10.69 -10.56 -2.38
N ILE A 226 9.97 -11.45 -1.71
CA ILE A 226 9.98 -12.88 -1.98
C ILE A 226 8.68 -13.23 -2.69
N ASN A 227 8.78 -13.73 -3.90
CA ASN A 227 7.64 -14.06 -4.75
C ASN A 227 7.48 -15.57 -4.90
N ALA A 228 6.25 -16.07 -4.81
CA ALA A 228 5.90 -17.40 -5.25
C ALA A 228 5.96 -17.51 -6.78
N ARG A 229 5.93 -18.76 -7.30
CA ARG A 229 5.99 -19.06 -8.74
C ARG A 229 4.91 -18.37 -9.58
N ASP A 230 3.74 -18.13 -9.00
CA ASP A 230 2.61 -17.45 -9.64
C ASP A 230 2.77 -15.90 -9.66
N GLY A 231 3.89 -15.39 -9.14
CA GLY A 231 4.20 -13.97 -9.10
C GLY A 231 3.67 -13.25 -7.86
N GLN A 232 2.97 -13.92 -6.94
CA GLN A 232 2.49 -13.30 -5.71
C GLN A 232 3.62 -13.06 -4.71
N ILE A 233 3.70 -11.86 -4.12
CA ILE A 233 4.69 -11.52 -3.08
C ILE A 233 4.26 -12.16 -1.77
N VAL A 234 4.97 -13.19 -1.29
CA VAL A 234 4.70 -13.93 -0.04
C VAL A 234 5.43 -13.36 1.16
N GLY A 235 6.51 -12.63 0.94
CA GLY A 235 7.21 -11.94 2.02
C GLY A 235 7.97 -10.72 1.56
N VAL A 236 8.23 -9.82 2.52
CA VAL A 236 8.91 -8.55 2.30
C VAL A 236 9.97 -8.36 3.38
N THR A 237 11.19 -8.04 2.99
CA THR A 237 12.31 -7.78 3.89
C THR A 237 12.67 -6.31 3.86
N GLU A 238 12.88 -5.74 5.05
CA GLU A 238 13.38 -4.40 5.29
C GLU A 238 14.69 -4.50 6.08
N VAL A 239 15.77 -3.97 5.52
CA VAL A 239 17.07 -3.88 6.18
C VAL A 239 17.13 -2.55 6.91
N LYS A 240 17.49 -2.60 8.19
CA LYS A 240 17.65 -1.42 9.04
C LYS A 240 18.91 -1.56 9.86
N ARG A 241 19.71 -0.50 9.96
CA ARG A 241 20.93 -0.55 10.78
C ARG A 241 20.62 -0.66 12.27
N GLU A 242 19.75 0.22 12.78
CA GLU A 242 19.50 0.36 14.24
C GLU A 242 18.02 0.66 14.57
N ASP A 243 17.29 1.38 13.71
CA ASP A 243 15.89 1.77 13.96
C ASP A 243 14.89 0.67 13.52
N PHE A 244 14.84 -0.41 14.31
CA PHE A 244 13.89 -1.50 14.11
C PHE A 244 12.43 -1.04 14.22
N ARG A 245 12.13 -0.03 15.06
CA ARG A 245 10.76 0.50 15.20
C ARG A 245 10.29 1.09 13.88
N LYS A 246 11.15 1.87 13.22
CA LYS A 246 10.86 2.38 11.87
C LYS A 246 10.81 1.27 10.84
N GLY A 247 11.71 0.28 10.88
CA GLY A 247 11.67 -0.88 9.99
C GLY A 247 10.36 -1.65 10.07
N ILE A 248 9.91 -1.98 11.28
CA ILE A 248 8.65 -2.69 11.54
C ILE A 248 7.46 -1.85 11.08
N THR A 249 7.50 -0.53 11.28
CA THR A 249 6.48 0.39 10.76
C THR A 249 6.35 0.32 9.25
N GLN A 250 7.47 0.45 8.53
CA GLN A 250 7.49 0.41 7.07
C GLN A 250 7.02 -0.96 6.57
N ASN A 251 7.57 -2.02 7.16
CA ASN A 251 7.29 -3.39 6.76
C ASN A 251 5.83 -3.79 6.96
N ALA A 252 5.18 -3.38 8.06
CA ALA A 252 3.75 -3.63 8.26
C ALA A 252 2.88 -3.02 7.13
N VAL A 253 3.15 -1.78 6.73
CA VAL A 253 2.38 -1.12 5.66
C VAL A 253 2.70 -1.72 4.27
N GLN A 254 3.94 -2.16 4.03
CA GLN A 254 4.32 -2.91 2.82
C GLN A 254 3.56 -4.25 2.72
N LEU A 255 3.40 -4.97 3.84
CA LEU A 255 2.66 -6.23 3.92
C LEU A 255 1.17 -6.03 3.67
N GLU A 256 0.56 -4.99 4.24
CA GLU A 256 -0.84 -4.62 3.96
C GLU A 256 -1.05 -4.39 2.46
N SER A 257 -0.19 -3.57 1.86
CA SER A 257 -0.23 -3.26 0.43
C SER A 257 -0.14 -4.52 -0.43
N THR A 258 0.69 -5.48 0.01
CA THR A 258 0.85 -6.79 -0.63
C THR A 258 -0.43 -7.63 -0.52
N LEU A 259 -1.03 -7.75 0.66
CA LEU A 259 -2.26 -8.53 0.88
C LEU A 259 -3.46 -7.96 0.14
N ALA A 260 -3.64 -6.64 0.16
CA ALA A 260 -4.72 -5.97 -0.55
C ALA A 260 -4.65 -6.21 -2.07
N SER A 261 -3.43 -6.28 -2.63
CA SER A 261 -3.23 -6.62 -4.05
C SER A 261 -3.66 -8.05 -4.38
N ARG A 262 -3.46 -9.00 -3.45
CA ARG A 262 -3.86 -10.41 -3.60
C ARG A 262 -5.38 -10.58 -3.52
N LYS A 263 -6.03 -9.94 -2.56
CA LYS A 263 -7.49 -9.99 -2.40
C LYS A 263 -8.23 -9.54 -3.67
N ARG A 264 -7.71 -8.54 -4.38
CA ARG A 264 -8.28 -8.06 -5.66
C ARG A 264 -8.19 -9.08 -6.81
N LYS A 265 -7.25 -10.03 -6.76
CA LYS A 265 -6.99 -10.99 -7.85
C LYS A 265 -7.61 -12.36 -7.63
N ALA A 266 -7.98 -12.69 -6.39
CA ALA A 266 -8.57 -13.98 -6.06
C ALA A 266 -10.10 -13.94 -6.23
N SER A 267 -10.64 -14.86 -7.03
CA SER A 267 -12.07 -15.17 -7.06
C SER A 267 -12.43 -15.98 -5.81
N GLU A 268 -13.45 -15.56 -5.07
CA GLU A 268 -14.14 -16.21 -3.93
C GLU A 268 -13.75 -17.68 -3.63
N LEU A 269 -12.56 -17.89 -3.05
CA LEU A 269 -12.11 -19.20 -2.57
C LEU A 269 -11.44 -19.02 -1.22
N ASP A 270 -11.65 -20.01 -0.36
CA ASP A 270 -11.30 -20.16 1.06
C ASP A 270 -9.77 -20.16 1.32
N THR A 271 -9.07 -19.20 0.73
CA THR A 271 -7.61 -19.10 0.74
C THR A 271 -7.21 -18.18 1.87
N VAL A 272 -6.44 -18.71 2.83
CA VAL A 272 -5.84 -17.90 3.88
C VAL A 272 -4.85 -16.92 3.24
N PHE A 273 -5.23 -15.64 3.16
CA PHE A 273 -4.34 -14.58 2.70
C PHE A 273 -3.34 -14.27 3.79
N ARG A 274 -2.12 -14.76 3.60
CA ARG A 274 -1.00 -14.59 4.51
C ARG A 274 0.24 -14.11 3.75
N CYS A 275 0.98 -13.20 4.36
CA CYS A 275 2.35 -12.86 3.97
C CYS A 275 3.18 -12.63 5.25
N PHE A 276 4.50 -12.65 5.11
CA PHE A 276 5.40 -12.45 6.23
C PHE A 276 6.39 -11.32 5.98
N GLY A 277 6.76 -10.64 7.05
CA GLY A 277 7.74 -9.57 7.07
C GLY A 277 9.04 -10.01 7.71
N ILE A 278 10.15 -9.44 7.26
CA ILE A 278 11.44 -9.57 7.91
C ILE A 278 11.98 -8.16 8.13
N VAL A 279 12.39 -7.84 9.35
CA VAL A 279 13.13 -6.62 9.66
C VAL A 279 14.43 -7.00 10.33
N THR A 280 15.56 -6.60 9.76
CA THR A 280 16.86 -7.06 10.24
C THR A 280 18.00 -6.08 10.01
N ASP A 281 18.98 -6.13 10.90
CA ASP A 281 20.29 -5.52 10.73
C ASP A 281 21.39 -6.57 10.43
N VAL A 282 20.98 -7.78 10.05
CA VAL A 282 21.75 -9.04 9.93
C VAL A 282 22.08 -9.78 11.24
N GLU A 283 22.15 -9.08 12.36
CA GLU A 283 22.46 -9.66 13.68
C GLU A 283 21.17 -9.99 14.43
N LYS A 284 20.19 -9.10 14.38
CA LYS A 284 18.85 -9.24 14.97
C LYS A 284 17.82 -9.36 13.85
N TRP A 285 16.93 -10.32 14.00
CA TRP A 285 15.88 -10.62 13.02
C TRP A 285 14.52 -10.61 13.70
N TYR A 286 13.65 -9.72 13.24
CA TYR A 286 12.24 -9.70 13.60
C TYR A 286 11.42 -10.26 12.44
N PHE A 287 10.43 -11.08 12.78
CA PHE A 287 9.51 -11.64 11.81
C PHE A 287 8.10 -11.11 12.10
N LEU A 288 7.46 -10.53 11.08
CA LEU A 288 6.06 -10.15 11.13
C LEU A 288 5.22 -11.23 10.46
N ASP A 289 4.15 -11.64 11.13
CA ASP A 289 3.08 -12.39 10.50
C ASP A 289 1.95 -11.45 10.14
N CYS A 290 1.47 -11.50 8.90
CA CYS A 290 0.33 -10.70 8.46
C CYS A 290 -0.72 -11.58 7.80
N THR A 291 -1.92 -11.55 8.37
CA THR A 291 -3.09 -12.31 7.91
C THR A 291 -4.30 -11.39 7.76
N LEU A 292 -5.33 -11.81 7.05
CA LEU A 292 -6.64 -11.14 7.13
C LEU A 292 -7.45 -11.70 8.30
N ASN A 293 -8.04 -10.82 9.11
CA ASN A 293 -9.01 -11.19 10.14
C ASN A 293 -10.41 -11.45 9.53
N ASP A 294 -11.39 -11.79 10.37
CA ASP A 294 -12.76 -12.08 9.95
C ASP A 294 -13.48 -10.90 9.28
N GLU A 295 -13.05 -9.66 9.57
CA GLU A 295 -13.52 -8.44 8.89
C GLU A 295 -12.81 -8.19 7.55
N GLY A 296 -11.86 -9.04 7.17
CA GLY A 296 -11.03 -8.89 5.99
C GLY A 296 -10.02 -7.76 6.09
N LYS A 297 -9.67 -7.32 7.31
CA LYS A 297 -8.61 -6.34 7.61
C LYS A 297 -7.29 -7.04 7.95
N PRO A 298 -6.13 -6.43 7.67
CA PRO A 298 -4.84 -6.96 8.10
C PRO A 298 -4.73 -7.04 9.62
N ALA A 299 -4.27 -8.18 10.12
CA ALA A 299 -3.91 -8.42 11.49
C ALA A 299 -2.43 -8.83 11.55
N PHE A 300 -1.71 -8.26 12.51
CA PHE A 300 -0.27 -8.44 12.64
C PHE A 300 0.10 -9.16 13.94
N LYS A 301 1.12 -10.00 13.85
CA LYS A 301 1.85 -10.54 15.00
C LYS A 301 3.35 -10.31 14.79
N LEU A 302 4.10 -10.12 15.87
CA LEU A 302 5.53 -9.86 15.83
C LEU A 302 6.27 -10.91 16.66
N SER A 303 7.39 -11.42 16.12
CA SER A 303 8.23 -12.35 16.85
C SER A 303 9.08 -11.65 17.89
N GLN A 304 9.55 -12.40 18.89
CA GLN A 304 10.76 -12.01 19.60
C GLN A 304 11.95 -11.97 18.61
N PRO A 305 12.98 -11.13 18.86
CA PRO A 305 14.14 -11.07 17.99
C PRO A 305 14.93 -12.37 18.03
N VAL A 306 15.27 -12.91 16.86
CA VAL A 306 16.28 -13.96 16.72
C VAL A 306 17.63 -13.29 16.56
N VAL A 307 18.61 -13.69 17.36
CA VAL A 307 19.96 -13.12 17.34
C VAL A 307 20.94 -14.11 16.72
N VAL A 308 21.63 -13.68 15.68
CA VAL A 308 22.73 -14.40 15.05
C VAL A 308 24.05 -13.84 15.57
N ASP A 309 24.88 -14.75 16.08
CA ASP A 309 26.19 -14.43 16.60
C ASP A 309 27.26 -14.91 15.62
N TYR A 310 27.98 -13.94 15.05
CA TYR A 310 29.00 -14.11 14.02
C TYR A 310 30.42 -14.36 14.57
N THR A 311 30.56 -14.67 15.86
CA THR A 311 31.86 -15.09 16.40
C THR A 311 32.32 -16.42 15.76
N ASP A 312 33.62 -16.57 15.49
CA ASP A 312 34.22 -17.72 14.79
C ASP A 312 33.83 -19.09 15.40
N VAL A 313 33.63 -19.14 16.72
CA VAL A 313 33.22 -20.36 17.45
C VAL A 313 31.72 -20.65 17.25
N SER A 314 30.90 -19.60 17.21
CA SER A 314 29.44 -19.69 17.13
C SER A 314 28.93 -20.16 15.76
N MET A 315 29.54 -19.68 14.66
CA MET A 315 29.04 -19.97 13.31
C MET A 315 29.11 -21.46 12.93
N LYS A 316 30.10 -22.21 13.43
CA LYS A 316 30.25 -23.64 13.12
C LYS A 316 29.48 -24.55 14.09
N GLU A 317 29.36 -24.15 15.36
CA GLU A 317 28.70 -24.97 16.39
C GLU A 317 27.16 -24.87 16.38
N LYS A 318 26.60 -23.77 15.86
CA LYS A 318 25.14 -23.52 15.84
C LYS A 318 24.48 -23.74 14.46
N ALA A 319 25.25 -24.05 13.42
CA ALA A 319 24.76 -24.20 12.05
C ALA A 319 23.94 -25.49 11.81
N GLY A 320 22.90 -25.73 12.59
CA GLY A 320 22.04 -26.90 12.46
C GLY A 320 21.10 -27.13 13.65
N LYS A 321 20.95 -26.14 14.53
CA LYS A 321 20.01 -26.14 15.65
C LYS A 321 18.98 -25.04 15.47
#